data_AF-A0A843TAL5-F1
#
_entry.id   AF-A0A843TAL5-F1
#
_cell.length_a   1.000
_cell.length_b   1.000
_cell.length_c   1.000
_cell.angle_alpha   90.00
_cell.angle_beta   90.00
_cell.angle_gamma   90.00
#
_symmetry.space_group_name_H-M   'P 1'
#
loop_
_entity.id
_entity.type
_entity.pdbx_description
1 polymer ?
#
loop_
_entity_poly.entity_id
_entity_poly.type
_entity_poly.pdbx_seq_one_letter_code
_entity_poly.pdbx_strand_id
1 'polypeptide(L)'
;MTMVEYIRSRYRTFAEREARDVSPLYEEIAYRVADSDAVLRFLSTLPLPKQQPNLLLAAVRFLLGTVSDADEFERWVRDHSESIRAEMLARSTQTNEPARCATILPVLARLPEPLALL
;
A
#
# COMPACT_ATOMS: atom_id res chain seq x y z
N MET A 1 16.59 13.91 -12.12
CA MET A 1 16.00 13.02 -11.12
C MET A 1 15.70 11.69 -11.79
N THR A 2 16.27 10.60 -11.31
CA THR A 2 16.05 9.25 -11.87
C THR A 2 14.64 8.74 -11.51
N MET A 3 14.15 7.73 -12.23
CA MET A 3 12.87 7.07 -11.88
C MET A 3 12.88 6.55 -10.43
N VAL A 4 13.99 5.97 -10.00
CA VAL A 4 14.18 5.48 -8.63
C VAL A 4 14.10 6.62 -7.59
N GLU A 5 14.74 7.76 -7.86
CA GLU A 5 14.65 8.94 -6.99
C GLU A 5 13.23 9.51 -6.93
N TYR A 6 12.51 9.52 -8.06
CA TYR A 6 11.12 9.93 -8.09
C TYR A 6 10.24 9.04 -7.21
N ILE A 7 10.35 7.71 -7.36
CA ILE A 7 9.59 6.74 -6.55
C ILE A 7 9.95 6.92 -5.06
N ARG A 8 11.25 7.02 -4.74
CA ARG A 8 11.72 7.25 -3.36
C ARG A 8 11.07 8.48 -2.73
N SER A 9 11.13 9.62 -3.42
CA SER A 9 10.52 10.87 -2.95
C SER A 9 9.01 10.72 -2.72
N ARG A 10 8.33 9.99 -3.60
CA ARG A 10 6.90 9.71 -3.51
C ARG A 10 6.53 8.87 -2.28
N TYR A 11 7.30 7.84 -1.97
CA TYR A 11 7.08 7.02 -0.77
C TYR A 11 7.40 7.78 0.52
N ARG A 12 8.45 8.61 0.55
CA ARG A 12 8.73 9.50 1.70
C ARG A 12 7.59 10.50 1.92
N THR A 13 7.12 11.13 0.84
CA THR A 13 6.00 12.08 0.91
C THR A 13 4.74 11.40 1.44
N PHE A 14 4.44 10.17 0.99
CA PHE A 14 3.32 9.40 1.51
C PHE A 14 3.47 9.10 3.01
N ALA A 15 4.65 8.65 3.45
CA ALA A 15 4.92 8.42 4.87
C ALA A 15 4.64 9.67 5.71
N GLU A 16 5.14 10.83 5.26
CA GLU A 16 5.06 12.09 5.99
C GLU A 16 3.68 12.76 5.97
N ARG A 17 2.92 12.61 4.88
CA ARG A 17 1.69 13.38 4.65
C ARG A 17 0.41 12.56 4.72
N GLU A 18 0.47 11.27 4.46
CA GLU A 18 -0.71 10.41 4.36
C GLU A 18 -0.75 9.34 5.46
N ALA A 19 0.40 8.76 5.82
CA ALA A 19 0.46 7.68 6.81
C ALA A 19 0.73 8.16 8.24
N ARG A 20 1.53 9.22 8.40
CA ARG A 20 1.83 9.82 9.71
C ARG A 20 0.56 10.18 10.47
N ASP A 21 0.53 9.83 11.76
CA ASP A 21 -0.59 10.00 12.69
C ASP A 21 -1.89 9.23 12.31
N VAL A 22 -1.90 8.53 11.17
CA VAL A 22 -3.03 7.72 10.69
C VAL A 22 -2.77 6.23 10.88
N SER A 23 -1.57 5.76 10.54
CA SER A 23 -1.17 4.34 10.63
C SER A 23 0.34 4.22 10.84
N PRO A 24 0.79 3.93 12.09
CA PRO A 24 2.21 3.75 12.38
C PRO A 24 2.88 2.68 11.51
N LEU A 25 2.18 1.58 11.24
CA LEU A 25 2.69 0.50 10.39
C LEU A 25 2.87 0.94 8.93
N TYR A 26 1.94 1.70 8.37
CA TYR A 26 2.08 2.17 6.97
C TYR A 26 3.12 3.28 6.84
N GLU A 27 3.32 4.10 7.87
CA GLU A 27 4.43 5.06 7.93
C GLU A 27 5.77 4.31 7.90
N GLU A 28 5.94 3.29 8.76
CA GLU A 28 7.14 2.46 8.81
C GLU A 28 7.42 1.75 7.48
N ILE A 29 6.39 1.12 6.89
CA ILE A 29 6.51 0.44 5.59
C ILE A 29 6.91 1.43 4.49
N ALA A 30 6.28 2.61 4.44
CA ALA A 30 6.57 3.58 3.40
C ALA A 30 8.00 4.11 3.47
N TYR A 31 8.53 4.34 4.68
CA TYR A 31 9.94 4.66 4.88
C TYR A 31 10.85 3.50 4.47
N ARG A 32 10.52 2.27 4.88
CA ARG A 32 11.29 1.08 4.49
C ARG A 32 11.38 0.90 2.97
N VAL A 33 10.26 1.07 2.26
CA VAL A 33 10.23 1.01 0.79
C VAL A 33 11.07 2.14 0.19
N ALA A 34 10.99 3.35 0.76
CA ALA A 34 11.81 4.47 0.31
C ALA A 34 13.31 4.25 0.53
N ASP A 35 13.72 3.41 1.48
CA ASP A 35 15.12 3.13 1.76
C ASP A 35 15.63 1.83 1.11
N SER A 36 14.74 0.95 0.64
CA SER A 36 15.09 -0.30 -0.04
C SER A 36 15.31 -0.13 -1.55
N ASP A 37 16.57 -0.16 -1.98
CA ASP A 37 16.92 -0.15 -3.40
C ASP A 37 16.35 -1.35 -4.17
N ALA A 38 16.17 -2.50 -3.50
CA ALA A 38 15.59 -3.69 -4.12
C ALA A 38 14.11 -3.45 -4.48
N VAL A 39 13.33 -2.91 -3.55
CA VAL A 39 11.92 -2.60 -3.79
C VAL A 39 11.77 -1.46 -4.79
N LEU A 40 12.61 -0.43 -4.72
CA LEU A 40 12.56 0.68 -5.68
C LEU A 40 12.90 0.23 -7.09
N ARG A 41 13.88 -0.66 -7.28
CA ARG A 41 14.18 -1.27 -8.59
C ARG A 41 12.99 -2.07 -9.10
N PHE A 42 12.37 -2.89 -8.25
CA PHE A 42 11.14 -3.62 -8.60
C PHE A 42 10.04 -2.67 -9.09
N LEU A 43 9.72 -1.62 -8.33
CA LEU A 43 8.69 -0.64 -8.68
C LEU A 43 9.03 0.11 -9.97
N SER A 44 10.31 0.39 -10.22
CA SER A 44 10.74 1.05 -11.46
C SER A 44 10.47 0.24 -12.73
N THR A 45 10.23 -1.07 -12.61
CA THR A 45 9.82 -1.93 -13.75
C THR A 45 8.33 -1.80 -14.12
N LEU A 46 7.54 -1.14 -13.27
CA LEU A 46 6.10 -0.95 -13.47
C LEU A 46 5.84 0.36 -14.24
N PRO A 47 4.75 0.45 -15.01
CA PRO A 47 4.29 1.71 -15.59
C PRO A 47 4.08 2.77 -14.50
N LEU A 48 4.33 4.05 -14.81
CA LEU A 48 4.24 5.15 -13.85
C LEU A 48 2.95 5.15 -12.97
N PRO A 49 1.73 4.93 -13.51
CA PRO A 49 0.51 4.90 -12.71
C PRO A 49 0.43 3.73 -11.71
N LYS A 50 1.30 2.73 -11.85
CA LYS A 50 1.33 1.50 -11.06
C LYS A 50 2.39 1.52 -9.96
N GLN A 51 3.09 2.63 -9.76
CA GLN A 51 4.19 2.73 -8.78
C GLN A 51 3.74 3.27 -7.41
N GLN A 52 2.44 3.43 -7.21
CA GLN A 52 1.87 4.15 -6.08
C GLN A 52 1.83 3.35 -4.77
N PRO A 53 2.13 3.98 -3.59
CA PRO A 53 2.14 3.30 -2.29
C PRO A 53 0.83 2.57 -2.01
N ASN A 54 -0.31 3.25 -2.17
CA ASN A 54 -1.62 2.64 -1.92
C ASN A 54 -1.87 1.37 -2.76
N LEU A 55 -1.38 1.33 -4.01
CA LEU A 55 -1.53 0.13 -4.84
C LEU A 55 -0.61 -1.00 -4.38
N LEU A 56 0.64 -0.70 -4.02
CA LEU A 56 1.56 -1.71 -3.49
C LEU A 56 1.03 -2.28 -2.17
N LEU A 57 0.66 -1.41 -1.23
CA LEU A 57 0.09 -1.78 0.07
C LEU A 57 -1.16 -2.66 -0.11
N ALA A 58 -2.08 -2.25 -0.98
CA ALA A 58 -3.30 -3.01 -1.27
C ALA A 58 -3.01 -4.35 -1.94
N ALA A 59 -2.08 -4.41 -2.90
CA ALA A 59 -1.72 -5.65 -3.60
C ALA A 59 -1.07 -6.66 -2.66
N VAL A 60 -0.11 -6.23 -1.83
CA VAL A 60 0.52 -7.08 -0.81
C VAL A 60 -0.54 -7.56 0.19
N ARG A 61 -1.39 -6.66 0.69
CA ARG A 61 -2.45 -7.02 1.63
C ARG A 61 -3.42 -8.04 1.06
N PHE A 62 -3.81 -7.88 -0.21
CA PHE A 62 -4.73 -8.78 -0.88
C PHE A 62 -4.15 -10.18 -1.06
N LEU A 63 -2.89 -10.28 -1.49
CA LEU A 63 -2.26 -11.57 -1.81
C LEU A 63 -1.80 -12.32 -0.56
N LEU A 64 -1.28 -11.61 0.44
CA LEU A 64 -0.49 -12.20 1.52
C LEU A 64 -1.06 -11.89 2.91
N GLY A 65 -2.09 -11.05 3.01
CA GLY A 65 -2.71 -10.68 4.28
C GLY A 65 -2.04 -9.51 4.98
N THR A 66 -2.15 -9.44 6.30
CA THR A 66 -1.60 -8.33 7.09
C THR A 66 -0.17 -8.64 7.50
N VAL A 67 0.76 -7.75 7.17
CA VAL A 67 2.14 -7.81 7.67
C VAL A 67 2.23 -7.33 9.11
N SER A 68 3.21 -7.84 9.85
CA SER A 68 3.46 -7.49 11.24
C SER A 68 4.32 -6.23 11.38
N ASP A 69 5.27 -6.03 10.45
CA ASP A 69 6.24 -4.94 10.45
C ASP A 69 6.76 -4.66 9.03
N ALA A 70 7.61 -3.63 8.89
CA ALA A 70 8.13 -3.21 7.59
C ALA A 70 9.18 -4.16 7.01
N ASP A 71 9.94 -4.89 7.84
CA ASP A 71 10.94 -5.85 7.38
C ASP A 71 10.27 -7.09 6.75
N GLU A 72 9.19 -7.57 7.35
CA GLU A 72 8.31 -8.59 6.77
C GLU A 72 7.72 -8.13 5.44
N PHE A 73 7.25 -6.89 5.36
CA PHE A 73 6.74 -6.33 4.12
C PHE A 73 7.79 -6.32 3.01
N GLU A 74 9.00 -5.84 3.29
CA GLU A 74 10.10 -5.84 2.31
C GLU A 74 10.44 -7.27 1.84
N ARG A 75 10.52 -8.22 2.77
CA ARG A 75 10.74 -9.63 2.43
C ARG A 75 9.66 -10.17 1.50
N TRP A 76 8.40 -9.91 1.81
CA TRP A 76 7.29 -10.36 0.98
C TRP A 76 7.32 -9.77 -0.43
N VAL A 77 7.64 -8.48 -0.58
CA VAL A 77 7.76 -7.84 -1.91
C VAL A 77 8.87 -8.48 -2.72
N ARG A 78 10.00 -8.80 -2.09
CA ARG A 78 11.11 -9.50 -2.77
C ARG A 78 10.74 -10.93 -3.16
N ASP A 79 10.19 -11.69 -2.22
CA ASP A 79 9.96 -13.12 -2.38
C ASP A 79 8.77 -13.42 -3.30
N HIS A 80 7.82 -12.49 -3.45
CA HIS A 80 6.59 -12.64 -4.26
C HIS A 80 6.44 -11.59 -5.37
N SER A 81 7.57 -11.02 -5.83
CA SER A 81 7.60 -9.88 -6.77
C SER A 81 6.77 -10.11 -8.05
N GLU A 82 6.80 -11.32 -8.62
CA GLU A 82 6.04 -11.65 -9.83
C GLU A 82 4.52 -11.62 -9.61
N SER A 83 4.05 -12.23 -8.52
CA SER A 83 2.62 -12.25 -8.15
C SER A 83 2.13 -10.84 -7.82
N ILE A 84 2.91 -10.08 -7.06
CA ILE A 84 2.59 -8.68 -6.73
C ILE A 84 2.56 -7.82 -8.00
N ARG A 85 3.51 -7.99 -8.92
CA ARG A 85 3.51 -7.30 -10.21
C ARG A 85 2.25 -7.60 -11.00
N ALA A 86 1.87 -8.88 -11.12
CA ALA A 86 0.67 -9.27 -11.84
C ALA A 86 -0.58 -8.60 -11.25
N GLU A 87 -0.70 -8.59 -9.92
CA GLU A 87 -1.83 -7.99 -9.22
C GLU A 87 -1.88 -6.46 -9.39
N MET A 88 -0.74 -5.78 -9.22
CA MET A 88 -0.66 -4.33 -9.43
C MET A 88 -0.99 -3.96 -10.88
N LEU A 89 -0.57 -4.75 -11.87
CA LEU A 89 -0.93 -4.52 -13.27
C LEU A 89 -2.44 -4.71 -13.52
N ALA A 90 -3.06 -5.71 -12.90
CA ALA A 90 -4.48 -6.00 -13.03
C ALA A 90 -5.39 -4.95 -12.36
N ARG A 91 -4.90 -4.20 -11.37
CA ARG A 91 -5.74 -3.30 -10.55
C ARG A 91 -5.45 -1.81 -10.70
N SER A 92 -6.47 -1.00 -10.51
CA SER A 92 -6.33 0.44 -10.28
C SER A 92 -6.83 0.78 -8.88
N THR A 93 -6.27 1.83 -8.27
CA THR A 93 -6.87 2.40 -7.07
C THR A 93 -8.13 3.15 -7.47
N GLN A 94 -9.24 2.85 -6.81
CA GLN A 94 -10.43 3.70 -6.83
C GLN A 94 -10.43 4.53 -5.55
N THR A 95 -10.58 5.85 -5.68
CA THR A 95 -10.77 6.73 -4.53
C THR A 95 -12.20 6.56 -4.04
N ASN A 96 -12.41 5.56 -3.19
CA ASN A 96 -13.60 5.45 -2.39
C ASN A 96 -13.28 6.18 -1.08
N GLU A 97 -14.08 7.17 -0.68
CA GLU A 97 -13.93 7.86 0.60
C GLU A 97 -14.76 7.12 1.66
N PRO A 98 -14.20 6.15 2.42
CA PRO A 98 -14.95 5.49 3.50
C PRO A 98 -15.40 6.49 4.58
N ALA A 99 -14.77 7.67 4.67
CA ALA A 99 -15.26 8.78 5.49
C ALA A 99 -16.69 9.21 5.12
N ARG A 100 -17.11 9.07 3.86
CA ARG A 100 -18.50 9.30 3.42
C ARG A 100 -19.46 8.20 3.86
N CYS A 101 -18.95 7.02 4.26
CA CYS A 101 -19.72 5.97 4.90
C CYS A 101 -19.93 6.22 6.41
N ALA A 102 -19.42 7.33 6.98
CA ALA A 102 -19.66 7.66 8.39
C ALA A 102 -21.15 7.74 8.73
N THR A 103 -21.99 8.20 7.79
CA THR A 103 -23.45 8.28 7.99
C THR A 103 -24.13 6.92 8.04
N ILE A 104 -23.52 5.87 7.49
CA ILE A 104 -24.05 4.50 7.53
C ILE A 104 -23.45 3.67 8.68
N LEU A 105 -22.46 4.19 9.42
CA LEU A 105 -21.82 3.50 10.54
C LEU A 105 -22.81 3.04 11.62
N PRO A 106 -23.83 3.81 12.04
CA PRO A 106 -24.83 3.35 13.02
C PRO A 106 -25.66 2.16 12.51
N VAL A 107 -25.82 2.02 11.19
CA VAL A 107 -26.51 0.88 10.58
C VAL A 107 -25.59 -0.33 10.52
N LEU A 108 -24.33 -0.13 10.12
CA LEU A 108 -23.33 -1.19 10.07
C LEU A 108 -23.09 -1.81 11.45
N ALA A 109 -23.03 -1.01 12.51
CA ALA A 109 -22.85 -1.48 13.89
C ALA A 109 -24.00 -2.37 14.42
N ARG A 110 -25.13 -2.43 13.71
CA ARG A 110 -26.27 -3.30 14.07
C ARG A 110 -26.23 -4.67 13.39
N LEU A 111 -25.30 -4.89 12.45
CA LEU A 111 -25.19 -6.14 11.72
C LEU A 111 -24.30 -7.14 12.50
N PRO A 112 -24.51 -8.46 12.35
CA PRO A 112 -23.66 -9.47 12.96
C PRO A 112 -22.21 -9.41 12.46
N GLU A 113 -21.25 -9.52 13.36
CA GLU A 113 -19.82 -9.53 13.06
C GLU A 113 -19.32 -10.93 12.65
N PRO A 114 -18.23 -11.02 11.87
CA PRO A 114 -17.42 -9.92 11.32
C PRO A 114 -18.04 -9.31 10.04
N LEU A 115 -17.90 -7.98 9.90
CA LEU A 115 -18.36 -7.24 8.71
C LEU A 115 -17.19 -6.89 7.79
N ALA A 116 -17.38 -7.13 6.49
CA ALA A 116 -16.47 -6.70 5.44
C ALA A 116 -17.19 -5.76 4.48
N LEU A 117 -16.61 -4.59 4.23
CA LEU A 117 -17.02 -3.68 3.16
C LEU A 117 -16.16 -3.98 1.93
N LEU A 118 -16.79 -4.35 0.81
CA LEU A 118 -16.13 -4.73 -0.45
C LEU A 118 -16.17 -3.60 -1.47
#